data_AF-A0A975PFY4-F1
#
_entry.id   AF-A0A975PFY4-F1
#
_cell.length_a   1.000
_cell.length_b   1.000
_cell.length_c   1.000
_cell.angle_alpha   90.00
_cell.angle_beta   90.00
_cell.angle_gamma   90.00
#
_symmetry.space_group_name_H-M   'P 1'
#
loop_
_entity.id
_entity.type
_entity.pdbx_description
1 polymer ?
#
loop_
_entity_poly.entity_id
_entity_poly.type
_entity_poly.pdbx_seq_one_letter_code
_entity_poly.pdbx_strand_id
1 'polypeptide(L)'
;MFQRAFMLIAALWFMTFGTTHAQALLTPPYGLKWGDSPEKLISWASRHSLDVTISLPGDQPALRVVKIQARKGFLPGSMDSAVEGRFLSGRMFEITVHYSDPTASADSMEARFQQLKQKLTRDSGPLVADQQQRATADQFTTRTQSFHREPVKGLFLMLAYTEVEDQLRKSKDARYSVIYRNDNLRQEIEKLLLSPAVPPDGR
;
A
#
# COMPACT_ATOMS: atom_id res chain seq x y z
N MET A 1 -55.81 31.43 39.03
CA MET A 1 -55.46 30.22 39.83
C MET A 1 -54.72 29.26 38.92
N PHE A 2 -53.45 28.98 39.26
CA PHE A 2 -52.58 27.87 38.81
C PHE A 2 -52.32 27.75 37.29
N GLN A 3 -51.17 28.08 36.71
CA GLN A 3 -49.76 27.78 37.05
C GLN A 3 -49.52 26.29 37.38
N ARG A 4 -49.08 25.52 36.37
CA ARG A 4 -48.12 24.39 36.41
C ARG A 4 -48.37 23.39 35.27
N ALA A 5 -47.62 23.53 34.18
CA ALA A 5 -47.25 22.42 33.30
C ALA A 5 -45.98 22.80 32.55
N PHE A 6 -44.93 23.07 33.34
CA PHE A 6 -43.55 23.09 32.88
C PHE A 6 -43.05 21.63 32.85
N MET A 7 -42.10 21.34 31.97
CA MET A 7 -41.28 20.11 31.92
C MET A 7 -41.96 18.84 31.39
N LEU A 8 -41.62 18.47 30.14
CA LEU A 8 -40.96 17.19 29.79
C LEU A 8 -41.06 16.84 28.29
N ILE A 9 -40.84 17.78 27.35
CA ILE A 9 -40.69 17.39 25.92
C ILE A 9 -39.61 18.28 25.26
N ALA A 10 -38.37 18.18 25.71
CA ALA A 10 -37.24 18.87 25.06
C ALA A 10 -35.89 18.14 25.27
N ALA A 11 -35.90 16.82 25.47
CA ALA A 11 -34.68 16.08 25.82
C ALA A 11 -34.45 14.79 25.01
N LEU A 12 -35.05 14.65 23.82
CA LEU A 12 -34.90 13.41 23.04
C LEU A 12 -34.79 13.63 21.53
N TRP A 13 -33.97 14.60 21.11
CA TRP A 13 -33.60 14.78 19.69
C TRP A 13 -32.11 15.10 19.51
N PHE A 14 -31.25 14.56 20.37
CA PHE A 14 -29.86 14.28 19.98
C PHE A 14 -29.79 12.82 19.51
N MET A 15 -30.44 12.55 18.37
CA MET A 15 -30.03 11.42 17.54
C MET A 15 -28.65 11.79 17.02
N THR A 16 -27.63 11.33 17.73
CA THR A 16 -26.31 11.16 17.17
C THR A 16 -26.47 10.29 15.94
N PHE A 17 -26.48 10.93 14.77
CA PHE A 17 -26.16 10.27 13.51
C PHE A 17 -24.71 9.82 13.64
N GLY A 18 -24.50 8.66 14.26
CA GLY A 18 -23.32 7.87 14.06
C GLY A 18 -23.35 7.48 12.60
N THR A 19 -22.69 8.26 11.75
CA THR A 19 -22.32 7.78 10.42
C THR A 19 -21.43 6.57 10.66
N THR A 20 -22.03 5.38 10.57
CA THR A 20 -21.28 4.16 10.31
C THR A 20 -20.66 4.37 8.93
N HIS A 21 -19.52 5.05 8.89
CA HIS A 21 -18.58 4.89 7.79
C HIS A 21 -18.20 3.42 7.85
N ALA A 22 -18.84 2.61 7.00
CA ALA A 22 -18.28 1.34 6.59
C ALA A 22 -16.86 1.68 6.12
N GLN A 23 -15.88 1.43 6.98
CA GLN A 23 -14.49 1.66 6.66
C GLN A 23 -14.23 0.81 5.43
N ALA A 24 -13.93 1.47 4.31
CA ALA A 24 -13.67 0.76 3.07
C ALA A 24 -12.55 -0.25 3.36
N LEU A 25 -12.86 -1.53 3.22
CA LEU A 25 -11.88 -2.59 3.35
C LEU A 25 -10.71 -2.24 2.43
N LEU A 26 -9.48 -2.22 2.96
CA LEU A 26 -8.30 -1.89 2.16
C LEU A 26 -8.18 -2.88 1.00
N THR A 27 -8.52 -2.43 -0.20
CA THR A 27 -8.46 -3.24 -1.41
C THR A 27 -7.14 -2.98 -2.13
N PRO A 28 -6.49 -4.04 -2.65
CA PRO A 28 -5.31 -3.85 -3.48
C PRO A 28 -5.71 -3.17 -4.81
N PRO A 29 -4.83 -2.34 -5.40
CA PRO A 29 -5.09 -1.65 -6.67
C PRO A 29 -5.13 -2.63 -7.86
N TYR A 30 -5.31 -2.09 -9.07
CA TYR A 30 -5.28 -2.85 -10.34
C TYR A 30 -6.35 -3.96 -10.48
N GLY A 31 -7.47 -3.85 -9.74
CA GLY A 31 -8.55 -4.84 -9.77
C GLY A 31 -8.14 -6.21 -9.20
N LEU A 32 -7.05 -6.24 -8.43
CA LEU A 32 -6.61 -7.41 -7.71
C LEU A 32 -7.44 -7.62 -6.44
N LYS A 33 -7.33 -8.81 -5.87
CA LYS A 33 -7.92 -9.21 -4.60
C LYS A 33 -6.87 -9.92 -3.76
N TRP A 34 -6.99 -9.81 -2.45
CA TRP A 34 -6.14 -10.58 -1.54
C TRP A 34 -6.28 -12.08 -1.82
N GLY A 35 -5.15 -12.77 -1.91
CA GLY A 35 -5.09 -14.19 -2.26
C GLY A 35 -5.11 -14.49 -3.76
N ASP A 36 -5.25 -13.49 -4.64
CA ASP A 36 -5.07 -13.70 -6.09
C ASP A 36 -3.69 -14.30 -6.39
N SER A 37 -3.63 -15.09 -7.45
CA SER A 37 -2.41 -15.76 -7.89
C SER A 37 -1.51 -14.83 -8.73
N PRO A 38 -0.19 -15.09 -8.80
CA PRO A 38 0.73 -14.26 -9.60
C PRO A 38 0.37 -14.23 -11.08
N GLU A 39 -0.28 -15.28 -11.60
CA GLU A 39 -0.69 -15.40 -13.00
C GLU A 39 -1.65 -14.28 -13.40
N LYS A 40 -2.49 -13.77 -12.50
CA LYS A 40 -3.40 -12.66 -12.81
C LYS A 40 -2.63 -11.39 -13.14
N LEU A 41 -1.59 -11.11 -12.36
CA LEU A 41 -0.73 -9.93 -12.54
C LEU A 41 0.14 -10.10 -13.80
N ILE A 42 0.72 -11.28 -14.02
CA ILE A 42 1.50 -11.62 -15.22
C ILE A 42 0.64 -11.53 -16.49
N SER A 43 -0.60 -12.04 -16.46
CA SER A 43 -1.52 -11.98 -17.59
C SER A 43 -1.89 -10.54 -17.94
N TRP A 44 -2.06 -9.67 -16.92
CA TRP A 44 -2.26 -8.25 -17.16
C TRP A 44 -1.03 -7.59 -17.81
N ALA A 45 0.19 -7.87 -17.31
CA ALA A 45 1.42 -7.39 -17.95
C ALA A 45 1.52 -7.82 -19.41
N SER A 46 1.24 -9.08 -19.71
CA SER A 46 1.31 -9.63 -21.05
C SER A 46 0.35 -8.93 -22.02
N ARG A 47 -0.89 -8.62 -21.59
CA ARG A 47 -1.86 -7.88 -22.41
C ARG A 47 -1.40 -6.47 -22.78
N HIS A 48 -0.56 -5.87 -21.94
CA HIS A 48 -0.05 -4.52 -22.12
C HIS A 48 1.42 -4.47 -22.58
N SER A 49 2.02 -5.62 -22.93
CA SER A 49 3.42 -5.72 -23.36
C SER A 49 4.41 -5.10 -22.37
N LEU A 50 4.15 -5.28 -21.07
CA LEU A 50 4.99 -4.76 -19.99
C LEU A 50 6.11 -5.73 -19.64
N ASP A 51 7.17 -5.21 -19.03
CA ASP A 51 8.27 -6.05 -18.55
C ASP A 51 7.91 -6.70 -17.23
N VAL A 52 8.24 -7.99 -17.10
CA VAL A 52 7.97 -8.80 -15.91
C VAL A 52 9.29 -9.32 -15.36
N THR A 53 9.54 -9.06 -14.08
CA THR A 53 10.66 -9.65 -13.33
C THR A 53 10.10 -10.50 -12.20
N ILE A 54 10.52 -11.76 -12.12
CA ILE A 54 10.12 -12.69 -11.06
C ILE A 54 11.35 -13.01 -10.21
N SER A 55 11.25 -12.76 -8.91
CA SER A 55 12.30 -13.06 -7.93
C SER A 55 11.82 -14.14 -6.95
N LEU A 56 12.71 -15.07 -6.65
CA LEU A 56 12.51 -16.19 -5.71
C LEU A 56 13.57 -16.11 -4.62
N PRO A 57 13.29 -15.45 -3.47
CA PRO A 57 14.26 -15.32 -2.39
C PRO A 57 14.65 -16.69 -1.82
N GLY A 58 15.96 -16.98 -1.76
CA GLY A 58 16.47 -18.31 -1.37
C GLY A 58 16.20 -18.68 0.09
N ASP A 59 16.03 -17.68 0.96
CA ASP A 59 15.68 -17.81 2.37
C ASP A 59 14.19 -18.08 2.61
N GLN A 60 13.33 -17.85 1.60
CA GLN A 60 11.87 -17.95 1.69
C GLN A 60 11.32 -18.70 0.47
N PRO A 61 11.43 -20.05 0.43
CA PRO A 61 11.11 -20.84 -0.76
C PRO A 61 9.64 -20.75 -1.21
N ALA A 62 8.74 -20.43 -0.28
CA ALA A 62 7.32 -20.22 -0.57
C ALA A 62 7.01 -18.81 -1.11
N LEU A 63 7.95 -17.86 -1.03
CA LEU A 63 7.76 -16.49 -1.44
C LEU A 63 8.13 -16.31 -2.92
N ARG A 64 7.24 -15.65 -3.66
CA ARG A 64 7.49 -15.17 -5.01
C ARG A 64 7.24 -13.67 -5.04
N VAL A 65 8.13 -12.92 -5.68
CA VAL A 65 7.97 -11.48 -5.89
C VAL A 65 7.86 -11.23 -7.39
N VAL A 66 6.76 -10.65 -7.84
CA VAL A 66 6.52 -10.33 -9.26
C VAL A 66 6.48 -8.82 -9.40
N LYS A 67 7.46 -8.26 -10.09
CA LYS A 67 7.51 -6.85 -10.44
C LYS A 67 7.17 -6.65 -11.90
N ILE A 68 6.22 -5.75 -12.16
CA ILE A 68 5.84 -5.30 -13.49
C ILE A 68 6.24 -3.84 -13.63
N GLN A 69 6.86 -3.50 -14.77
CA GLN A 69 7.24 -2.13 -15.09
C GLN A 69 6.97 -1.83 -16.56
N ALA A 70 6.73 -0.55 -16.85
CA ALA A 70 6.68 -0.08 -18.22
C ALA A 70 8.08 -0.04 -18.83
N ARG A 71 8.23 -0.46 -20.09
CA ARG A 71 9.48 -0.31 -20.85
C ARG A 71 9.91 1.14 -20.99
N LYS A 72 8.91 2.03 -21.10
CA LYS A 72 9.07 3.48 -21.20
C LYS A 72 7.85 4.16 -20.61
N GLY A 73 8.07 5.23 -19.84
CA GLY A 73 6.99 6.00 -19.23
C GLY A 73 6.36 5.28 -18.04
N PHE A 74 5.03 5.18 -18.06
CA PHE A 74 4.22 4.72 -16.92
C PHE A 74 3.35 3.51 -17.28
N LEU A 75 2.85 2.83 -16.25
CA LEU A 75 1.87 1.76 -16.39
C LEU A 75 0.56 2.31 -17.01
N PRO A 76 -0.13 1.52 -17.84
CA PRO A 76 -1.32 1.96 -18.58
C PRO A 76 -2.38 2.60 -17.67
N GLY A 77 -2.85 3.80 -18.04
CA GLY A 77 -3.94 4.49 -17.33
C GLY A 77 -3.55 5.11 -15.98
N SER A 78 -2.25 5.23 -15.67
CA SER A 78 -1.76 5.78 -14.40
C SER A 78 -0.45 6.56 -14.57
N MET A 79 0.04 7.14 -13.47
CA MET A 79 1.38 7.73 -13.35
C MET A 79 2.33 6.82 -12.56
N ASP A 80 1.99 5.54 -12.47
CA ASP A 80 2.74 4.55 -11.70
C ASP A 80 3.87 4.04 -12.59
N SER A 81 5.11 3.98 -12.09
CA SER A 81 6.25 3.49 -12.89
C SER A 81 6.37 1.96 -12.86
N ALA A 82 5.99 1.35 -11.74
CA ALA A 82 6.00 -0.09 -11.56
C ALA A 82 4.99 -0.53 -10.50
N VAL A 83 4.64 -1.81 -10.54
CA VAL A 83 3.84 -2.48 -9.50
C VAL A 83 4.53 -3.80 -9.12
N GLU A 84 4.65 -4.06 -7.83
CA GLU A 84 5.28 -5.25 -7.29
C GLU A 84 4.30 -6.01 -6.40
N GLY A 85 3.96 -7.24 -6.77
CA GLY A 85 3.17 -8.15 -5.94
C GLY A 85 4.07 -9.13 -5.20
N ARG A 86 3.77 -9.39 -3.93
CA ARG A 86 4.41 -10.46 -3.14
C ARG A 86 3.39 -11.54 -2.84
N PHE A 87 3.78 -12.77 -3.15
CA PHE A 87 2.93 -13.95 -3.13
C PHE A 87 3.55 -14.99 -2.23
N LEU A 88 2.86 -15.39 -1.18
CA LEU A 88 3.28 -16.49 -0.31
C LEU A 88 2.45 -17.73 -0.67
N SER A 89 3.13 -18.82 -1.03
CA SER A 89 2.50 -20.05 -1.52
C SER A 89 1.51 -19.80 -2.65
N GLY A 90 1.86 -18.89 -3.56
CA GLY A 90 1.04 -18.53 -4.71
C GLY A 90 -0.13 -17.59 -4.41
N ARG A 91 -0.30 -17.11 -3.17
CA ARG A 91 -1.39 -16.19 -2.77
C ARG A 91 -0.84 -14.79 -2.47
N MET A 92 -1.37 -13.77 -3.12
CA MET A 92 -0.94 -12.38 -2.92
C MET A 92 -1.34 -11.88 -1.53
N PHE A 93 -0.36 -11.42 -0.74
CA PHE A 93 -0.60 -10.80 0.57
C PHE A 93 -0.07 -9.35 0.64
N GLU A 94 0.73 -8.91 -0.31
CA GLU A 94 1.24 -7.54 -0.39
C GLU A 94 1.33 -7.09 -1.85
N ILE A 95 1.07 -5.80 -2.06
CA ILE A 95 1.29 -5.14 -3.33
C ILE A 95 1.84 -3.73 -3.10
N THR A 96 2.86 -3.38 -3.87
CA THR A 96 3.52 -2.08 -3.83
C THR A 96 3.38 -1.39 -5.18
N VAL A 97 2.93 -0.15 -5.17
CA VAL A 97 2.87 0.72 -6.35
C VAL A 97 4.01 1.72 -6.26
N HIS A 98 4.87 1.74 -7.26
CA HIS A 98 6.04 2.60 -7.32
C HIS A 98 5.81 3.80 -8.22
N TYR A 99 6.33 4.94 -7.80
CA TYR A 99 6.28 6.21 -8.52
C TYR A 99 7.69 6.76 -8.65
N SER A 100 8.18 6.78 -9.88
CA SER A 100 9.45 7.36 -10.26
C SER A 100 9.32 7.92 -11.67
N ASP A 101 9.81 9.12 -11.89
CA ASP A 101 9.79 9.76 -13.20
C ASP A 101 11.18 10.34 -13.45
N PRO A 102 12.00 9.72 -14.31
CA PRO A 102 13.38 10.16 -14.54
C PRO A 102 13.46 11.54 -15.21
N THR A 103 12.33 12.08 -15.67
CA THR A 103 12.25 13.41 -16.30
C THR A 103 11.70 14.48 -15.35
N ALA A 104 11.16 14.10 -14.18
CA ALA A 104 10.65 15.03 -13.20
C ALA A 104 11.75 15.51 -12.25
N SER A 105 11.66 16.77 -11.82
CA SER A 105 12.50 17.26 -10.71
C SER A 105 12.07 16.63 -9.38
N ALA A 106 13.00 16.60 -8.42
CA ALA A 106 12.70 16.14 -7.06
C ALA A 106 11.53 16.93 -6.42
N ASP A 107 11.48 18.25 -6.61
CA ASP A 107 10.37 19.10 -6.13
C ASP A 107 9.02 18.71 -6.75
N SER A 108 9.01 18.38 -8.06
CA SER A 108 7.81 17.92 -8.74
C SER A 108 7.34 16.57 -8.18
N MET A 109 8.27 15.67 -7.90
CA MET A 109 7.98 14.37 -7.29
C MET A 109 7.49 14.52 -5.84
N GLU A 110 8.02 15.46 -5.06
CA GLU A 110 7.50 15.77 -3.73
C GLU A 110 6.10 16.36 -3.79
N ALA A 111 5.80 17.24 -4.75
CA ALA A 111 4.45 17.76 -4.95
C ALA A 111 3.44 16.64 -5.26
N ARG A 112 3.80 15.71 -6.16
CA ARG A 112 2.99 14.52 -6.47
C ARG A 112 2.80 13.62 -5.25
N PHE A 113 3.85 13.44 -4.44
CA PHE A 113 3.79 12.71 -3.18
C PHE A 113 2.80 13.34 -2.19
N GLN A 114 2.83 14.67 -2.02
CA GLN A 114 1.89 15.37 -1.12
C GLN A 114 0.45 15.27 -1.62
N GLN A 115 0.23 15.36 -2.93
CA GLN A 115 -1.09 15.14 -3.53
C GLN A 115 -1.61 13.71 -3.26
N LEU A 116 -0.75 12.70 -3.42
CA LEU A 116 -1.11 11.32 -3.13
C LEU A 116 -1.39 11.11 -1.65
N LYS A 117 -0.59 11.68 -0.76
CA LYS A 117 -0.83 11.66 0.69
C LYS A 117 -2.20 12.23 1.04
N GLN A 118 -2.57 13.38 0.46
CA GLN A 118 -3.87 14.00 0.65
C GLN A 118 -5.01 13.12 0.12
N LYS A 119 -4.83 12.50 -1.06
CA LYS A 119 -5.80 11.56 -1.62
C LYS A 119 -5.98 10.33 -0.72
N LEU A 120 -4.90 9.68 -0.30
CA LEU A 120 -4.97 8.53 0.61
C LEU A 120 -5.60 8.90 1.96
N THR A 121 -5.31 10.09 2.47
CA THR A 121 -5.93 10.61 3.70
C THR A 121 -7.44 10.76 3.55
N ARG A 122 -7.90 11.22 2.38
CA ARG A 122 -9.32 11.38 2.06
C ARG A 122 -10.02 10.02 1.90
N ASP A 123 -9.38 9.10 1.19
CA ASP A 123 -9.99 7.82 0.80
C ASP A 123 -9.95 6.78 1.94
N SER A 124 -8.87 6.77 2.72
CA SER A 124 -8.60 5.75 3.74
C SER A 124 -8.60 6.28 5.17
N GLY A 125 -8.64 7.61 5.35
CA GLY A 125 -8.55 8.28 6.65
C GLY A 125 -7.13 8.77 6.99
N PRO A 126 -6.95 9.51 8.10
CA PRO A 126 -5.68 10.12 8.47
C PRO A 126 -4.52 9.12 8.54
N LEU A 127 -3.40 9.48 7.90
CA LEU A 127 -2.15 8.74 7.95
C LEU A 127 -1.30 9.22 9.14
N VAL A 128 -0.67 8.29 9.85
CA VAL A 128 0.25 8.52 10.96
C VAL A 128 1.68 8.58 10.41
N ALA A 129 2.49 9.52 10.88
CA ALA A 129 3.90 9.56 10.52
C ALA A 129 4.64 8.37 11.16
N ASP A 130 5.46 7.70 10.38
CA ASP A 130 6.16 6.47 10.80
C ASP A 130 7.66 6.73 10.95
N GLN A 131 8.32 7.07 9.85
CA GLN A 131 9.75 7.41 9.83
C GLN A 131 9.96 8.76 9.16
N GLN A 132 10.82 9.58 9.74
CA GLN A 132 11.39 10.75 9.08
C GLN A 132 12.87 10.78 9.39
N GLN A 133 13.69 10.58 8.36
CA GLN A 133 15.13 10.49 8.52
C GLN A 133 15.83 11.30 7.43
N ARG A 134 16.95 11.92 7.82
CA ARG A 134 17.93 12.49 6.90
C ARG A 134 19.28 11.90 7.26
N ALA A 135 19.94 11.29 6.29
CA ALA A 135 21.27 10.73 6.45
C ALA A 135 22.18 11.26 5.34
N THR A 136 23.43 11.51 5.66
CA THR A 136 24.45 11.93 4.70
C THR A 136 25.61 10.94 4.74
N ALA A 137 25.95 10.36 3.60
CA ALA A 137 27.06 9.44 3.44
C ALA A 137 27.70 9.69 2.08
N ASP A 138 29.04 9.76 2.03
CA ASP A 138 29.81 9.87 0.78
C ASP A 138 29.30 10.93 -0.21
N GLN A 139 28.99 12.13 0.29
CA GLN A 139 28.47 13.27 -0.50
C GLN A 139 27.04 13.08 -1.05
N PHE A 140 26.36 12.00 -0.69
CA PHE A 140 24.93 11.81 -0.93
C PHE A 140 24.15 12.11 0.34
N THR A 141 23.10 12.92 0.20
CA THR A 141 22.14 13.16 1.29
C THR A 141 20.82 12.49 0.93
N THR A 142 20.42 11.51 1.74
CA THR A 142 19.15 10.80 1.59
C THR A 142 18.14 11.30 2.61
N ARG A 143 16.97 11.71 2.14
CA ARG A 143 15.82 12.06 2.98
C ARG A 143 14.72 11.03 2.75
N THR A 144 14.32 10.35 3.82
CA THR A 144 13.24 9.35 3.79
C THR A 144 12.11 9.81 4.69
N GLN A 145 10.87 9.69 4.21
CA GLN A 145 9.67 9.96 4.98
C GLN A 145 8.65 8.85 4.72
N SER A 146 8.05 8.28 5.75
CA SER A 146 6.96 7.32 5.62
C SER A 146 5.76 7.71 6.49
N PHE A 147 4.58 7.39 5.98
CA PHE A 147 3.31 7.56 6.65
C PHE A 147 2.54 6.26 6.53
N HIS A 148 1.93 5.77 7.61
CA HIS A 148 1.16 4.54 7.58
C HIS A 148 -0.23 4.71 8.17
N ARG A 149 -1.08 3.72 7.90
CA ARG A 149 -2.36 3.53 8.56
C ARG A 149 -2.71 2.05 8.56
N GLU A 150 -3.40 1.64 9.62
CA GLU A 150 -4.01 0.32 9.74
C GLU A 150 -5.54 0.50 9.83
N PRO A 151 -6.27 0.49 8.69
CA PRO A 151 -7.73 0.71 8.71
C PRO A 151 -8.47 -0.37 9.52
N VAL A 152 -7.96 -1.60 9.46
CA VAL A 152 -8.43 -2.76 10.23
C VAL A 152 -7.19 -3.50 10.69
N LYS A 153 -7.23 -4.09 11.89
CA LYS A 153 -6.12 -4.89 12.42
C LYS A 153 -5.63 -5.91 11.40
N GLY A 154 -4.34 -5.88 11.08
CA GLY A 154 -3.65 -6.72 10.09
C GLY A 154 -3.77 -6.26 8.64
N LEU A 155 -4.43 -5.13 8.33
CA LEU A 155 -4.43 -4.50 7.01
C LEU A 155 -3.66 -3.19 7.06
N PHE A 156 -2.53 -3.13 6.37
CA PHE A 156 -1.59 -2.02 6.46
C PHE A 156 -1.50 -1.28 5.13
N LEU A 157 -1.62 0.04 5.20
CA LEU A 157 -1.36 0.98 4.11
C LEU A 157 -0.16 1.85 4.50
N MET A 158 0.87 1.90 3.67
CA MET A 158 2.02 2.77 3.89
C MET A 158 2.39 3.54 2.63
N LEU A 159 2.64 4.83 2.81
CA LEU A 159 3.15 5.73 1.80
C LEU A 159 4.58 6.12 2.20
N ALA A 160 5.56 5.79 1.36
CA ALA A 160 6.98 6.06 1.61
C ALA A 160 7.56 6.93 0.51
N TYR A 161 8.36 7.93 0.88
CA TYR A 161 9.09 8.86 0.01
C TYR A 161 10.58 8.75 0.29
N THR A 162 11.38 8.87 -0.77
CA THR A 162 12.83 8.95 -0.69
C THR A 162 13.34 9.97 -1.69
N GLU A 163 14.13 10.92 -1.22
CA GLU A 163 14.92 11.84 -2.02
C GLU A 163 16.40 11.54 -1.80
N VAL A 164 17.18 11.58 -2.87
CA VAL A 164 18.64 11.50 -2.84
C VAL A 164 19.19 12.76 -3.51
N GLU A 165 19.97 13.53 -2.76
CA GLU A 165 20.73 14.67 -3.24
C GLU A 165 22.19 14.27 -3.41
N ASP A 166 22.70 14.37 -4.64
CA ASP A 166 24.11 14.27 -4.98
C ASP A 166 24.75 15.66 -4.86
N GLN A 167 25.53 15.87 -3.81
CA GLN A 167 26.14 17.17 -3.53
C GLN A 167 27.25 17.53 -4.52
N LEU A 168 27.90 16.53 -5.13
CA LEU A 168 28.98 16.74 -6.09
C LEU A 168 28.41 17.25 -7.43
N ARG A 169 27.35 16.59 -7.90
CA ARG A 169 26.68 16.93 -9.17
C ARG A 169 25.60 17.99 -9.04
N LYS A 170 25.28 18.39 -7.80
CA LYS A 170 24.19 19.32 -7.45
C LYS A 170 22.86 18.90 -8.07
N SER A 171 22.60 17.60 -8.05
CA SER A 171 21.40 16.99 -8.61
C SER A 171 20.59 16.29 -7.53
N LYS A 172 19.28 16.23 -7.73
CA LYS A 172 18.37 15.53 -6.83
C LYS A 172 17.50 14.57 -7.62
N ASP A 173 17.26 13.40 -7.04
CA ASP A 173 16.29 12.45 -7.53
C ASP A 173 15.33 12.08 -6.40
N ALA A 174 14.07 11.84 -6.73
CA ALA A 174 13.07 11.48 -5.75
C ALA A 174 12.06 10.47 -6.30
N ARG A 175 11.64 9.58 -5.41
CA ARG A 175 10.68 8.52 -5.69
C ARG A 175 9.79 8.30 -4.48
N TYR A 176 8.62 7.73 -4.70
CA TYR A 176 7.74 7.31 -3.62
C TYR A 176 7.02 6.01 -3.98
N SER A 177 6.43 5.37 -2.98
CA SER A 177 5.70 4.12 -3.16
C SER A 177 4.54 4.02 -2.19
N VAL A 178 3.48 3.34 -2.60
CA VAL A 178 2.34 2.97 -1.75
C VAL A 178 2.33 1.46 -1.59
N ILE A 179 2.36 1.00 -0.35
CA ILE A 179 2.39 -0.40 0.03
C ILE A 179 1.06 -0.75 0.67
N TYR A 180 0.41 -1.77 0.14
CA TYR A 180 -0.80 -2.37 0.68
C TYR A 180 -0.43 -3.78 1.14
N ARG A 181 -0.66 -4.10 2.42
CA ARG A 181 -0.29 -5.40 3.00
C ARG A 181 -1.41 -5.98 3.83
N ASN A 182 -1.61 -7.29 3.73
CA ASN A 182 -2.56 -8.08 4.50
C ASN A 182 -1.81 -9.12 5.35
N ASP A 183 -1.45 -8.72 6.56
CA ASP A 183 -0.74 -9.53 7.53
C ASP A 183 -1.61 -10.67 8.08
N ASN A 184 -2.93 -10.51 8.11
CA ASN A 184 -3.85 -11.59 8.51
C ASN A 184 -3.77 -12.77 7.53
N LEU A 185 -3.85 -12.48 6.23
CA LEU A 185 -3.74 -13.49 5.18
C LEU A 185 -2.35 -14.13 5.17
N ARG A 186 -1.29 -13.33 5.33
CA ARG A 186 0.07 -13.85 5.44
C ARG A 186 0.20 -14.87 6.57
N GLN A 187 -0.26 -14.51 7.77
CA GLN A 187 -0.22 -15.40 8.94
C GLN A 187 -1.08 -16.66 8.77
N GLU A 188 -2.24 -16.55 8.11
CA GLU A 188 -3.07 -17.71 7.75
C GLU A 188 -2.30 -18.68 6.86
N ILE A 189 -1.64 -18.18 5.81
CA ILE A 189 -0.85 -19.00 4.88
C ILE A 189 0.33 -19.65 5.62
N GLU A 190 1.06 -18.89 6.44
CA GLU A 190 2.18 -19.42 7.24
C GLU A 190 1.72 -20.56 8.16
N LYS A 191 0.56 -20.41 8.83
CA LYS A 191 -0.01 -21.49 9.65
C LYS A 191 -0.37 -22.74 8.85
N LEU A 192 -0.91 -22.58 7.64
CA LEU A 192 -1.22 -23.71 6.76
C LEU A 192 0.04 -24.46 6.30
N LEU A 193 1.15 -23.76 6.10
CA LEU A 193 2.43 -24.38 5.74
C LEU A 193 3.07 -25.17 6.87
N LEU A 194 2.84 -24.74 8.12
CA LEU A 194 3.37 -25.39 9.32
C LEU A 194 2.46 -26.51 9.85
N SER A 195 1.21 -26.58 9.37
CA SER A 195 0.26 -27.61 9.78
C SER A 195 0.67 -28.94 9.14
N PRO A 196 0.83 -30.03 9.94
CA PRO A 196 1.16 -31.33 9.38
C PRO A 196 0.04 -31.76 8.41
N ALA A 197 0.42 -32.24 7.23
CA ALA A 197 -0.52 -32.87 6.31
C ALA A 197 -1.20 -34.01 7.07
N VAL A 198 -2.53 -33.93 7.25
CA VAL A 198 -3.31 -35.06 7.73
C VAL A 198 -3.07 -36.19 6.73
N PRO A 199 -2.43 -37.31 7.12
CA PRO A 199 -2.25 -38.41 6.19
C PRO A 199 -3.63 -38.83 5.69
N PRO A 200 -3.79 -39.15 4.40
CA PRO A 200 -5.06 -39.65 3.89
C PRO A 200 -5.44 -40.85 4.76
N ASP A 201 -6.60 -40.76 5.41
CA ASP A 201 -7.14 -41.82 6.25
C ASP A 201 -7.11 -43.11 5.42
N GLY A 202 -6.26 -44.05 5.82
CA GLY A 202 -6.17 -45.36 5.23
C GLY A 202 -7.43 -46.14 5.57
N ARG A 203 -8.47 -45.98 4.74
CA ARG A 203 -9.66 -46.84 4.72
C ARG A 203 -9.93 -47.30 3.29
#